data_AF-A0A9D1F1P6-F1
#
_entry.id   AF-A0A9D1F1P6-F1
#
_cell.length_a   1.000
_cell.length_b   1.000
_cell.length_c   1.000
_cell.angle_alpha   90.00
_cell.angle_beta   90.00
_cell.angle_gamma   90.00
#
_symmetry.space_group_name_H-M   'P 1'
#
loop_
_entity.id
_entity.type
_entity.pdbx_description
1 polymer ?
#
loop_
_entity_poly.entity_id
_entity_poly.type
_entity_poly.pdbx_seq_one_letter_code
_entity_poly.pdbx_strand_id
1 'polypeptide(L)' 'MFICKFCKSRDKFELMFSPDYKGARHFEQHYNSKNEIEISVDGYTFIPDLQFMNEHAVCKYCGQIYMWDYDYRG' A
#
# COMPACT_ATOMS: atom_id res chain seq x y z
N MET A 1 1.48 5.09 9.04
CA MET A 1 1.84 5.82 7.80
C MET A 1 2.97 5.08 7.08
N PHE A 2 2.85 4.79 5.79
CA PHE A 2 3.88 4.12 5.01
C PHE A 2 4.79 5.12 4.28
N ILE A 3 6.10 4.97 4.46
CA ILE A 3 7.10 5.90 3.94
C ILE A 3 8.02 5.15 3.00
N CYS A 4 8.15 5.63 1.75
CA CYS A 4 9.11 5.06 0.82
C CYS A 4 10.54 5.34 1.31
N LYS A 5 11.34 4.29 1.52
CA LYS A 5 12.73 4.41 2.00
C LYS A 5 13.60 5.26 1.09
N PHE A 6 13.34 5.24 -0.21
CA PHE A 6 14.13 5.91 -1.24
C PHE A 6 13.79 7.39 -1.37
N CYS A 7 12.54 7.74 -1.70
CA CYS A 7 12.14 9.12 -2.00
C CYS A 7 11.42 9.82 -0.83
N LYS A 8 11.19 9.12 0.28
CA LYS A 8 10.50 9.63 1.48
C LYS A 8 9.05 10.07 1.27
N SER A 9 8.43 9.74 0.13
CA SER A 9 7.00 9.96 -0.09
C SER A 9 6.16 9.18 0.91
N ARG A 10 5.08 9.79 1.41
CA ARG A 10 4.17 9.22 2.43
C ARG A 10 2.88 8.74 1.75
N ASP A 11 2.48 7.50 2.02
CA ASP A 11 1.24 6.84 1.57
C ASP A 11 0.96 6.95 0.06
N LYS A 12 2.02 7.15 -0.73
CA LYS A 12 1.99 7.27 -2.19
C LYS A 12 2.35 5.92 -2.80
N PHE A 13 1.45 4.94 -2.69
CA PHE A 13 1.67 3.59 -3.21
C PHE A 13 0.53 3.07 -4.08
N GLU A 14 0.88 2.20 -5.02
CA GLU A 14 -0.03 1.29 -5.72
C GLU A 14 0.29 -0.15 -5.28
N LEU A 15 -0.59 -1.09 -5.63
CA LEU A 15 -0.32 -2.52 -5.48
C LEU A 15 0.16 -3.14 -6.79
N MET A 16 1.12 -4.05 -6.67
CA MET A 16 1.49 -4.97 -7.73
C MET A 16 0.54 -6.15 -7.72
N PHE A 17 -0.15 -6.33 -8.83
CA PHE A 17 -0.99 -7.50 -9.06
C PHE A 17 -0.21 -8.55 -9.82
N SER A 18 -0.33 -9.80 -9.38
CA SER A 18 0.26 -10.92 -10.10
C SER A 18 -0.35 -11.02 -11.52
N PRO A 19 0.43 -11.44 -12.54
CA PRO A 19 -0.10 -11.60 -13.90
C PRO A 19 -1.28 -12.58 -13.99
N ASP A 20 -1.34 -13.57 -13.10
CA ASP A 20 -2.41 -14.57 -13.00
C ASP A 20 -3.59 -14.14 -12.11
N TYR A 21 -3.56 -12.91 -11.56
CA TYR A 21 -4.67 -12.37 -10.78
C TYR A 21 -5.92 -12.25 -11.65
N LYS A 22 -6.98 -12.97 -11.26
CA LYS A 22 -8.24 -13.10 -12.02
C LYS A 22 -9.30 -12.04 -11.71
N GLY A 23 -9.08 -11.23 -10.68
CA GLY A 23 -10.00 -10.16 -10.30
C GLY A 23 -9.90 -8.92 -11.20
N ALA A 24 -10.78 -7.94 -10.96
CA ALA A 24 -10.85 -6.71 -11.73
C ALA A 24 -9.70 -5.72 -11.41
N ARG A 25 -8.94 -5.98 -10.34
CA ARG A 25 -7.82 -5.13 -9.88
C ARG A 25 -8.30 -3.73 -9.48
N HIS A 26 -9.54 -3.65 -9.00
CA HIS A 26 -10.07 -2.41 -8.43
C HIS A 26 -9.42 -2.22 -7.06
N PHE A 27 -8.39 -1.37 -7.04
CA PHE A 27 -7.70 -0.96 -5.84
C PHE A 27 -8.19 0.41 -5.39
N GLU A 28 -8.57 0.49 -4.13
CA GLU A 28 -8.90 1.73 -3.44
C GLU A 28 -8.17 1.79 -2.10
N GLN A 29 -7.82 2.99 -1.66
CA GLN A 29 -7.26 3.23 -0.33
C GLN A 29 -7.91 4.45 0.31
N HIS A 30 -8.13 4.38 1.61
CA HIS A 30 -8.61 5.51 2.41
C HIS A 30 -8.17 5.37 3.86
N TYR A 31 -8.39 6.40 4.68
CA TYR A 31 -8.21 6.29 6.13
C TYR A 31 -9.54 5.96 6.78
N ASN A 32 -9.53 4.97 7.67
CA ASN A 32 -10.70 4.61 8.46
C ASN A 32 -10.89 5.57 9.65
N SER A 33 -11.95 5.35 10.45
CA SER A 33 -12.26 6.17 11.64
C SER A 33 -11.20 6.12 12.75
N LYS A 34 -10.27 5.16 12.69
CA LYS A 34 -9.13 5.02 13.60
C LYS A 34 -7.85 5.64 13.04
N ASN A 35 -7.93 6.34 11.91
CA ASN A 35 -6.80 6.92 11.21
C ASN A 35 -5.78 5.87 10.72
N GLU A 36 -6.23 4.64 10.49
CA GLU A 36 -5.43 3.58 9.88
C GLU A 36 -5.68 3.59 8.37
N ILE A 37 -4.65 3.27 7.59
CA ILE A 37 -4.82 3.13 6.14
C ILE A 37 -5.52 1.81 5.85
N GLU A 38 -6.61 1.89 5.11
CA GLU A 38 -7.43 0.75 4.73
C GLU A 38 -7.36 0.58 3.23
N ILE A 39 -7.05 -0.64 2.80
CA ILE A 39 -6.97 -1.04 1.39
C ILE A 39 -8.18 -1.87 1.05
N SER A 40 -8.81 -1.57 -0.08
CA SER A 40 -9.82 -2.42 -0.69
C SER A 40 -9.35 -2.92 -2.05
N VAL A 41 -9.43 -4.23 -2.26
CA VAL A 41 -9.12 -4.88 -3.54
C VAL A 41 -10.30 -5.74 -3.94
N ASP A 42 -10.98 -5.38 -5.03
CA ASP A 42 -12.15 -6.10 -5.55
C ASP A 42 -13.23 -6.38 -4.48
N GLY A 43 -13.45 -5.40 -3.59
CA GLY A 43 -14.42 -5.46 -2.51
C GLY A 43 -13.95 -6.17 -1.24
N TYR A 44 -12.73 -6.72 -1.21
CA TYR A 44 -12.12 -7.21 0.01
C TYR A 44 -11.27 -6.13 0.68
N THR A 45 -11.58 -5.84 1.94
CA THR A 45 -11.03 -4.70 2.68
C THR A 45 -10.19 -5.15 3.86
N PHE A 46 -9.01 -4.57 4.04
CA PHE A 46 -8.09 -4.89 5.14
C PHE A 46 -7.14 -3.75 5.47
N ILE A 47 -6.56 -3.79 6.67
CA ILE A 47 -5.46 -2.91 7.08
C ILE A 47 -4.14 -3.62 6.72
N PRO A 48 -3.33 -3.08 5.79
CA PRO A 48 -2.06 -3.69 5.43
C PRO A 48 -1.03 -3.50 6.56
N ASP A 49 -0.19 -4.51 6.75
CA ASP A 49 0.99 -4.41 7.60
C ASP A 49 2.26 -4.09 6.79
N LEU A 50 3.39 -3.90 7.49
CA LEU A 50 4.66 -3.58 6.84
C LEU A 50 5.19 -4.72 5.96
N GLN A 51 4.86 -5.98 6.27
CA GLN A 51 5.28 -7.11 5.46
C GLN A 51 4.55 -7.11 4.13
N PHE A 52 3.22 -6.99 4.16
CA PHE A 52 2.37 -6.90 2.97
C PHE A 52 2.86 -5.79 2.03
N MET A 53 3.16 -4.60 2.58
CA MET A 53 3.65 -3.47 1.80
C MET A 53 5.01 -3.76 1.16
N ASN A 54 5.92 -4.41 1.89
CA ASN A 54 7.23 -4.79 1.35
C ASN A 54 7.20 -5.97 0.39
N GLU A 55 6.07 -6.66 0.23
CA GLU A 55 5.90 -7.76 -0.72
C GLU A 55 5.04 -7.38 -1.94
N HIS A 56 4.15 -6.39 -1.79
CA HIS A 56 3.10 -6.13 -2.79
C HIS A 56 2.99 -4.67 -3.21
N ALA A 57 3.58 -3.70 -2.51
CA ALA A 57 3.38 -2.29 -2.81
C ALA A 57 4.53 -1.67 -3.61
N VAL A 58 4.18 -0.81 -4.56
CA VAL A 58 5.09 0.01 -5.38
C VAL A 58 4.87 1.49 -5.08
N CYS A 59 5.94 2.26 -4.96
CA CYS A 59 5.84 3.70 -4.77
C CYS A 59 5.34 4.39 -6.04
N LYS A 60 4.18 5.08 -5.99
CA LYS A 60 3.64 5.83 -7.14
C LYS A 60 4.54 6.97 -7.60
N TYR A 61 5.41 7.47 -6.70
CA TYR A 61 6.25 8.63 -6.99
C TYR A 61 7.56 8.26 -7.68
N CYS A 62 8.30 7.28 -7.16
CA CYS A 62 9.62 6.90 -7.70
C CYS A 62 9.68 5.50 -8.33
N GLY A 63 8.58 4.74 -8.33
CA GLY A 63 8.51 3.40 -8.91
C GLY A 63 9.26 2.31 -8.13
N GLN A 64 9.83 2.64 -6.97
CA GLN A 64 10.56 1.67 -6.15
C GLN A 64 9.59 0.68 -5.49
N ILE A 65 9.99 -0.59 -5.49
CA ILE A 65 9.26 -1.72 -4.91
C ILE A 65 9.96 -2.17 -3.61
N TYR A 66 9.22 -2.83 -2.72
CA TYR A 66 9.78 -3.53 -1.54
C TYR A 66 10.59 -2.65 -0.57
N MET A 67 10.26 -1.35 -0.51
CA MET A 67 11.07 -0.33 0.15
C MET A 67 10.22 0.60 1.01
N TRP A 68 9.54 0.02 2.00
CA TRP A 68 8.66 0.74 2.91
C TRP A 68 9.18 0.72 4.36
N ASP A 69 9.05 1.85 5.03
CA ASP A 69 9.05 2.00 6.49
C ASP A 69 7.64 2.30 6.98
N TYR A 70 7.34 1.95 8.22
CA TYR A 70 6.07 2.29 8.87
C TYR A 70 6.31 3.22 10.05
N ASP A 71 5.69 4.39 10.00
CA ASP A 71 5.62 5.31 11.13
C ASP A 71 4.28 5.16 11.84
N TYR A 72 4.35 4.67 13.08
CA TYR A 72 3.22 4.52 14.01
C TYR A 72 2.87 5.84 14.73
N ARG A 73 3.78 6.83 14.72
CA ARG A 73 3.65 8.07 15.51
C ARG A 73 3.17 9.28 14.69
N GLY A 74 2.79 9.05 13.44
CA GLY A 74 2.25 10.08 12.54
C GLY A 74 0.89 10.59 12.98
#